data_AF-A0AAN8FTF7-F1
#
_entry.id   AF-A0AAN8FTF7-F1
#
_cell.length_a   1.000
_cell.length_b   1.000
_cell.length_c   1.000
_cell.angle_alpha   90.00
_cell.angle_beta   90.00
_cell.angle_gamma   90.00
#
_symmetry.space_group_name_H-M   'P 1'
#
loop_
_entity.id
_entity.type
_entity.pdbx_description
1 polymer ?
#
loop_
_entity_poly.entity_id
_entity_poly.type
_entity_poly.pdbx_seq_one_letter_code
_entity_poly.pdbx_strand_id
1 'polypeptide(L)'
;MSIFLPTVFAQSYPENWQNFLVNSQRFISNFDVHETLLDIIEGEIGLERPGKRGISLFRKIPTDRTCIDNNVAHNFCLCMEPEPSSNRSEIDRSSMIASLNQYLGRHRCIKLSTLHCDEE
;
A
#
# COMPACT_ATOMS: atom_id res chain seq x y z
N MET A 1 2.04 -11.44 -8.40
CA MET A 1 1.74 -10.90 -9.75
C MET A 1 2.62 -11.62 -10.77
N SER A 2 2.12 -11.88 -11.98
CA SER A 2 2.89 -12.52 -13.06
C SER A 2 2.69 -11.75 -14.36
N ILE A 3 3.78 -11.43 -15.05
CA ILE A 3 3.79 -10.65 -16.30
C ILE A 3 4.73 -11.39 -17.25
N PHE A 4 4.26 -11.64 -18.48
CA PHE A 4 5.05 -12.27 -19.54
C PHE A 4 5.19 -11.31 -20.70
N LEU A 5 6.43 -11.10 -21.16
CA LEU A 5 6.73 -10.29 -22.33
C LEU A 5 7.16 -11.17 -23.50
N PRO A 6 6.94 -10.73 -24.76
CA PRO A 6 7.45 -11.43 -25.92
C PRO A 6 8.96 -11.63 -25.83
N THR A 7 9.47 -12.78 -26.28
CA THR A 7 10.91 -13.10 -26.24
C THR A 7 11.78 -12.11 -27.01
N VAL A 8 11.21 -11.48 -28.05
CA VAL A 8 11.87 -10.44 -28.85
C VAL A 8 12.13 -9.17 -28.03
N PHE A 9 11.33 -8.89 -27.00
CA PHE A 9 11.48 -7.68 -26.19
C PHE A 9 12.86 -7.59 -25.53
N ALA A 10 13.38 -8.70 -25.01
CA ALA A 10 14.71 -8.75 -24.41
C ALA A 10 15.83 -8.43 -25.40
N GLN A 11 15.61 -8.68 -26.70
CA GLN A 11 16.56 -8.36 -27.76
C GLN A 11 16.43 -6.89 -28.20
N SER A 12 15.21 -6.38 -28.30
CA SER A 12 14.94 -5.00 -28.72
C SER A 12 15.21 -3.95 -27.64
N TYR A 13 15.00 -4.29 -26.37
CA TYR A 13 15.11 -3.37 -25.23
C TYR A 13 15.90 -4.01 -24.06
N PRO A 14 17.20 -4.26 -24.24
CA PRO A 14 17.99 -5.02 -23.26
C PRO A 14 18.08 -4.32 -21.89
N GLU A 15 18.20 -3.00 -21.86
CA GLU A 15 18.24 -2.23 -20.61
C GLU A 15 16.90 -2.28 -19.87
N ASN A 16 15.80 -2.04 -20.57
CA ASN A 16 14.46 -2.08 -19.99
C ASN A 16 14.08 -3.48 -19.52
N TRP A 17 14.53 -4.52 -20.24
CA TRP A 17 14.41 -5.91 -19.83
C TRP A 17 15.17 -6.17 -18.52
N GLN A 18 16.41 -5.68 -18.40
CA GLN A 18 17.17 -5.81 -17.16
C GLN A 18 16.50 -5.08 -15.99
N ASN A 19 16.00 -3.87 -16.22
CA ASN A 19 15.22 -3.13 -15.23
C ASN A 19 13.97 -3.90 -14.81
N PHE A 20 13.23 -4.45 -15.76
CA PHE A 20 12.04 -5.27 -15.51
C PHE A 20 12.35 -6.48 -14.63
N LEU A 21 13.43 -7.20 -14.92
CA LEU A 21 13.86 -8.34 -14.09
C LEU A 21 14.24 -7.91 -12.67
N VAL A 22 15.02 -6.84 -12.52
CA VAL A 22 15.38 -6.31 -11.20
C VAL A 22 14.15 -5.86 -10.42
N ASN A 23 13.19 -5.21 -11.09
CA ASN A 23 11.98 -4.69 -10.48
C ASN A 23 11.02 -5.78 -10.01
N SER A 24 11.15 -7.01 -10.52
CA SER A 24 10.38 -8.17 -10.00
C SER A 24 10.67 -8.46 -8.52
N GLN A 25 11.79 -7.96 -7.99
CA GLN A 25 12.22 -8.09 -6.59
C GLN A 25 12.15 -6.75 -5.84
N ARG A 26 11.47 -5.73 -6.39
CA ARG A 26 11.30 -4.42 -5.76
C ARG A 26 9.91 -4.28 -5.14
N PHE A 27 9.80 -3.30 -4.23
CA PHE A 27 8.49 -2.89 -3.74
C PHE A 27 7.76 -2.12 -4.83
N ILE A 28 6.81 -2.79 -5.47
CA ILE A 28 6.01 -2.29 -6.58
C ILE A 28 4.52 -2.34 -6.25
N SER A 29 3.75 -1.53 -6.95
CA SER A 29 2.31 -1.37 -6.80
C SER A 29 1.58 -1.47 -8.15
N ASN A 30 0.25 -1.50 -8.12
CA ASN A 30 -0.54 -1.43 -9.34
C ASN A 30 -0.35 -0.11 -10.11
N PHE A 31 0.13 0.95 -9.46
CA PHE A 31 0.48 2.19 -10.15
C PHE A 31 1.69 2.03 -11.07
N ASP A 32 2.67 1.21 -10.68
CA ASP A 32 3.85 0.90 -11.50
C ASP A 32 3.46 0.05 -12.73
N VAL A 33 2.52 -0.88 -12.55
CA VAL A 33 1.94 -1.67 -13.66
C VAL A 33 1.20 -0.75 -14.63
N HIS A 34 0.40 0.19 -14.12
CA HIS A 34 -0.30 1.18 -14.94
C HIS A 34 0.69 1.98 -15.81
N GLU A 35 1.79 2.47 -15.23
CA GLU A 35 2.81 3.16 -16.02
C GLU A 35 3.49 2.26 -17.05
N THR A 36 3.73 1.00 -16.71
CA THR A 36 4.29 0.01 -17.64
C THR A 36 3.37 -0.22 -18.84
N LEU A 37 2.05 -0.26 -18.62
CA LEU A 37 1.07 -0.42 -19.70
C LEU A 37 1.01 0.82 -20.60
N LEU A 38 1.14 2.02 -20.03
CA LEU A 38 1.18 3.26 -20.83
C LEU A 38 2.42 3.31 -21.71
N ASP A 39 3.58 2.89 -21.22
CA ASP A 39 4.78 2.73 -22.05
C ASP A 39 4.54 1.81 -23.26
N ILE A 40 3.81 0.70 -23.06
CA ILE A 40 3.50 -0.25 -24.14
C ILE A 40 2.53 0.38 -25.15
N ILE A 41 1.45 1.00 -24.69
CA ILE A 41 0.39 1.56 -25.54
C ILE A 41 0.92 2.73 -26.37
N GLU A 42 1.76 3.57 -25.77
CA GLU A 42 2.30 4.76 -26.42
C GLU A 42 3.56 4.46 -27.24
N GLY A 43 4.15 3.26 -27.07
CA GLY A 43 5.39 2.86 -27.73
C GLY A 43 6.64 3.54 -27.19
N GLU A 44 6.52 4.23 -26.05
CA GLU A 44 7.58 4.98 -25.39
C GLU A 44 8.13 4.18 -24.20
N ILE A 45 8.91 3.14 -24.50
CA ILE A 45 9.41 2.21 -23.48
C ILE A 45 10.40 2.90 -22.54
N GLY A 46 10.07 2.93 -21.24
CA GLY A 46 10.95 3.44 -20.19
C GLY A 46 11.09 4.96 -20.17
N LEU A 47 10.13 5.70 -20.75
CA LEU A 47 10.13 7.16 -20.70
C LEU A 47 9.74 7.66 -19.31
N GLU A 48 10.40 8.71 -18.85
CA GLU A 48 9.99 9.41 -17.64
C GLU A 48 8.78 10.30 -17.92
N ARG A 49 7.70 10.10 -17.17
CA ARG A 49 6.46 10.86 -17.30
C ARG A 49 6.23 11.73 -16.06
N PRO A 50 6.12 13.06 -16.22
CA PRO A 50 5.83 13.95 -15.09
C PRO A 50 4.40 13.74 -14.56
N GLY A 51 4.23 13.83 -13.24
CA GLY A 51 2.91 13.92 -12.60
C GLY A 51 2.18 12.59 -12.37
N LYS A 52 2.89 11.46 -12.22
CA LYS A 52 2.24 10.14 -12.12
C LYS A 52 2.53 9.41 -10.80
N ARG A 53 1.61 8.50 -10.47
CA ARG A 53 1.50 7.79 -9.18
C ARG A 53 2.44 6.57 -9.05
N GLY A 54 3.26 6.30 -10.07
CA GLY A 54 4.12 5.12 -10.13
C GLY A 54 5.28 5.30 -11.12
N ILE A 55 6.12 4.27 -11.18
CA ILE A 55 7.31 4.18 -12.04
C ILE A 55 7.14 2.93 -12.91
N SER A 56 7.22 3.09 -14.23
CA SER A 56 7.20 1.96 -15.17
C SER A 56 8.24 0.90 -14.79
N LEU A 57 7.86 -0.38 -14.87
CA LEU A 57 8.74 -1.52 -14.62
C LEU A 57 9.89 -1.60 -15.63
N PHE A 58 9.84 -0.85 -16.73
CA PHE A 58 10.92 -0.72 -17.69
C PHE A 58 12.02 0.27 -17.27
N ARG A 59 11.81 1.00 -16.17
CA ARG A 59 12.80 1.89 -15.54
C ARG A 59 13.22 1.33 -14.19
N LYS A 60 14.44 1.60 -13.76
CA LYS A 60 14.93 1.11 -12.46
C LYS A 60 14.12 1.71 -11.30
N ILE A 61 13.48 0.87 -10.49
CA ILE A 61 12.74 1.30 -9.30
C ILE A 61 13.70 1.38 -8.09
N PRO A 62 13.66 2.48 -7.31
CA PRO A 62 14.48 2.63 -6.10
C PRO A 62 14.20 1.55 -5.06
N THR A 63 15.20 1.26 -4.23
CA THR A 63 15.15 0.18 -3.23
C THR A 63 14.54 0.63 -1.91
N ASP A 64 14.53 1.92 -1.68
CA ASP A 64 14.17 2.65 -0.47
C ASP A 64 12.78 3.29 -0.54
N ARG A 65 11.93 2.84 -1.48
CA ARG A 65 10.54 3.31 -1.56
C ARG A 65 9.78 2.94 -0.29
N THR A 66 9.10 3.93 0.27
CA THR A 66 8.19 3.78 1.40
C THR A 66 6.78 3.40 0.93
N CYS A 67 5.89 3.10 1.89
CA CYS A 67 4.46 2.95 1.61
C CYS A 67 3.84 4.23 1.05
N ILE A 68 4.30 5.40 1.50
CA ILE A 68 3.86 6.71 0.99
C ILE A 68 4.26 6.86 -0.48
N ASP A 69 5.50 6.51 -0.84
CA ASP A 69 5.99 6.57 -2.22
C ASP A 69 5.25 5.60 -3.16
N ASN A 70 4.64 4.55 -2.61
CA ASN A 70 3.82 3.57 -3.34
C ASN A 70 2.31 3.86 -3.28
N ASN A 71 1.91 5.01 -2.73
CA ASN A 71 0.52 5.38 -2.53
C ASN A 71 -0.29 4.31 -1.75
N VAL A 72 0.38 3.58 -0.85
CA VAL A 72 -0.25 2.66 0.10
C VAL A 72 -0.68 3.48 1.31
N ALA A 73 -1.97 3.48 1.64
CA ALA A 73 -2.43 4.20 2.82
C ALA A 73 -1.79 3.62 4.08
N HIS A 74 -1.52 4.47 5.07
CA HIS A 74 -0.75 4.11 6.27
C HIS A 74 -1.24 2.83 6.95
N ASN A 75 -2.56 2.68 7.10
CA ASN A 75 -3.20 1.53 7.72
C ASN A 75 -3.15 0.23 6.90
N PHE A 76 -2.66 0.27 5.67
CA PHE A 76 -2.45 -0.89 4.79
C PHE A 76 -0.96 -1.15 4.52
N CYS A 77 -0.04 -0.40 5.16
CA CYS A 77 1.38 -0.66 5.04
C CYS A 77 1.72 -1.99 5.74
N LEU A 78 2.43 -2.87 5.03
CA LEU A 78 2.65 -4.26 5.47
C LEU A 78 3.62 -4.39 6.65
N CYS A 79 4.43 -3.37 6.91
CA CYS A 79 5.25 -3.30 8.11
C CYS A 79 4.36 -2.88 9.28
N MET A 80 3.52 -3.80 9.77
CA MET A 80 2.91 -3.64 11.09
C MET A 80 3.99 -3.89 12.15
N GLU A 81 4.93 -2.97 12.28
CA GLU A 81 5.72 -2.88 13.51
C GLU A 81 4.76 -2.44 14.62
N PRO A 82 4.60 -3.24 15.69
CA PRO A 82 3.80 -2.80 16.82
C PRO A 82 4.42 -1.50 17.33
N GLU A 83 3.68 -0.39 17.33
CA GLU A 83 4.18 0.82 17.96
C GLU A 83 4.54 0.48 19.42
N PRO A 84 5.77 0.80 19.88
CA PRO A 84 6.14 0.61 21.26
C PRO A 84 5.12 1.33 22.14
N SER A 85 4.66 0.67 23.19
CA SER A 85 3.58 1.16 24.06
C SER A 85 3.81 2.57 24.59
N SER A 86 5.07 2.99 24.71
CA SER A 86 5.50 4.34 25.11
C SER A 86 5.12 5.46 24.13
N ASN A 87 4.92 5.15 22.84
CA ASN A 87 4.60 6.14 21.80
C ASN A 87 3.12 6.16 21.45
N ARG A 88 2.33 5.20 21.94
CA ARG A 88 0.89 5.23 21.79
C ARG A 88 0.37 6.41 22.59
N SER A 89 -0.19 7.40 21.90
CA SER A 89 -0.95 8.45 22.58
C SER A 89 -2.09 7.78 23.34
N GLU A 90 -2.30 8.21 24.58
CA GLU A 90 -3.43 7.75 25.39
C GLU A 90 -4.72 8.14 24.64
N ILE A 91 -5.34 7.16 24.00
CA ILE A 91 -6.56 7.40 23.23
C ILE A 91 -7.67 7.65 24.24
N ASP A 92 -8.23 8.86 24.26
CA ASP A 92 -9.44 9.14 25.03
C ASP A 92 -10.64 8.37 24.44
N ARG A 93 -10.94 7.23 25.06
CA ARG A 93 -12.05 6.35 24.66
C ARG A 93 -13.40 6.80 25.23
N SER A 94 -13.46 7.88 26.02
CA SER A 94 -14.67 8.30 26.75
C SER A 94 -15.86 8.53 25.81
N SER A 95 -15.64 9.23 24.69
CA SER A 95 -16.66 9.50 23.67
C SER A 95 -17.17 8.23 22.99
N MET A 96 -16.28 7.29 22.70
CA MET A 96 -16.63 5.99 22.10
C MET A 96 -17.45 5.15 23.07
N ILE A 97 -17.02 5.06 24.34
CA ILE A 97 -17.73 4.34 25.40
C ILE A 97 -19.13 4.96 25.64
N ALA A 98 -19.24 6.29 25.67
CA ALA A 98 -20.52 6.97 25.82
C ALA A 98 -21.49 6.65 24.67
N SER A 99 -20.99 6.69 23.43
CA SER A 99 -21.78 6.37 22.23
C SER A 99 -22.23 4.90 22.23
N LEU A 100 -21.34 3.99 22.62
CA LEU A 100 -21.64 2.57 22.74
C LEU A 100 -22.71 2.30 23.81
N ASN A 101 -22.56 2.90 25.00
CA ASN A 101 -23.53 2.77 26.09
C ASN A 101 -24.90 3.33 25.70
N GLN A 102 -24.94 4.46 24.98
CA GLN A 102 -26.19 5.03 24.47
C GLN A 102 -26.89 4.10 23.47
N TYR A 103 -26.13 3.45 22.59
CA TYR A 103 -26.67 2.51 21.61
C TYR A 103 -27.16 1.23 22.28
N LEU A 104 -26.31 0.59 23.10
CA LEU A 104 -26.63 -0.67 23.79
C LEU A 104 -27.76 -0.52 24.81
N GLY A 105 -27.88 0.65 25.45
CA GLY A 105 -28.97 0.96 26.39
C GLY A 105 -30.38 0.97 25.77
N ARG A 106 -30.49 1.01 24.44
CA ARG A 106 -31.78 0.87 23.73
C ARG A 106 -32.28 -0.57 23.71
N HIS A 107 -31.42 -1.54 23.98
CA HIS A 107 -31.75 -2.96 23.95
C HIS A 107 -32.03 -3.49 25.36
N ARG A 108 -33.27 -3.94 25.60
CA ARG A 108 -33.71 -4.48 26.91
C ARG A 108 -32.94 -5.72 27.36
N CYS A 109 -32.29 -6.43 26.45
CA CYS A 109 -31.55 -7.66 26.74
C CYS A 109 -30.12 -7.42 27.26
N ILE A 110 -29.62 -6.18 27.23
CA ILE A 110 -28.25 -5.86 27.61
C ILE A 110 -28.24 -5.18 28.97
N LYS A 111 -27.51 -5.76 29.93
CA LYS A 111 -27.19 -5.11 31.19
C LYS A 111 -25.92 -4.29 31.00
N LEU A 112 -26.04 -2.97 30.91
CA LEU A 112 -24.90 -2.07 30.74
C LEU A 112 -23.86 -2.23 31.87
N SER A 113 -24.31 -2.56 33.08
CA SER A 113 -23.44 -2.75 34.26
C SER A 113 -22.49 -3.96 34.15
N THR A 114 -22.67 -4.84 33.16
CA THR A 114 -21.82 -6.02 32.95
C THR A 114 -20.85 -5.84 31.79
N LEU A 115 -20.86 -4.68 31.11
CA LEU A 115 -19.85 -4.36 30.10
C LEU A 115 -18.59 -3.84 30.79
N HIS A 116 -17.49 -4.56 30.60
CA HIS A 116 -16.14 -4.10 30.92
C HIS A 116 -15.33 -4.06 29.61
N CYS A 117 -14.63 -2.95 29.39
CA CYS A 117 -13.66 -2.84 28.33
C CYS A 117 -12.29 -2.97 28.99
N ASP A 118 -11.66 -4.15 28.86
CA ASP A 118 -10.30 -4.34 29.35
C ASP A 118 -9.31 -3.59 28.44
N GLU A 119 -8.23 -3.11 29.04
CA GLU A 119 -7.08 -2.59 28.30
C GLU A 119 -6.17 -3.77 27.92
N GLU A 120 -5.88 -3.93 26.62
CA GLU A 120 -4.83 -4.81 26.12
C GLU A 120 -3.44 -4.18 26.27
#